data_AF-A0A4W5MF34-F1
#
_entry.id   AF-A0A4W5MF34-F1
#
_cell.length_a   1.000
_cell.length_b   1.000
_cell.length_c   1.000
_cell.angle_alpha   90.00
_cell.angle_beta   90.00
_cell.angle_gamma   90.00
#
_symmetry.space_group_name_H-M   'P 1'
#
loop_
_entity.id
_entity.type
_entity.pdbx_description
1 polymer ?
#
loop_
_entity_poly.entity_id
_entity_poly.type
_entity_poly.pdbx_seq_one_letter_code
_entity_poly.pdbx_strand_id
1 'polypeptide(L)'
;MTSLKFKMGNYQTKLSRAGVPEVYLNAGKRSRNNLERDTPNSNMKRPRRAEVNFLPCFPRGEDPESLKQLRQQIINKVSKTERNLPLIDKLMQTAFALRRKEIVNDVSAGGN
;
A
#
# COMPACT_ATOMS: atom_id res chain seq x y z
N MET A 1 -25.31 -14.00 20.86
CA MET A 1 -24.65 -14.00 19.53
C MET A 1 -23.86 -12.72 19.36
N THR A 2 -22.57 -12.79 19.03
CA THR A 2 -21.80 -11.60 18.63
C THR A 2 -22.19 -11.17 17.22
N SER A 3 -22.55 -9.91 17.02
CA SER A 3 -22.96 -9.40 15.70
C SER A 3 -21.80 -9.42 14.69
N LEU A 4 -22.11 -9.51 13.40
CA LEU A 4 -21.11 -9.43 12.32
C LEU A 4 -20.28 -8.15 12.42
N LYS A 5 -20.93 -7.02 12.73
CA LYS A 5 -20.26 -5.73 12.97
C LYS A 5 -19.18 -5.83 14.04
N PHE A 6 -19.47 -6.52 15.15
CA PHE A 6 -18.50 -6.72 16.23
C PHE A 6 -17.33 -7.60 15.80
N LYS A 7 -17.60 -8.71 15.08
CA LYS A 7 -16.57 -9.61 14.57
C LYS A 7 -15.64 -8.90 13.57
N MET A 8 -16.20 -8.11 12.66
CA MET A 8 -15.43 -7.34 11.67
C MET A 8 -14.60 -6.23 12.32
N GLY A 9 -15.14 -5.51 13.31
CA GLY A 9 -14.39 -4.50 14.05
C GLY A 9 -13.19 -5.10 14.81
N ASN A 10 -13.38 -6.25 15.46
CA ASN A 10 -12.29 -6.97 16.12
C ASN A 10 -11.24 -7.47 15.12
N TYR A 11 -11.65 -7.99 13.97
CA TYR A 11 -10.74 -8.42 12.91
C TYR A 11 -9.90 -7.25 12.36
N GLN A 12 -10.52 -6.13 12.02
CA GLN A 12 -9.81 -4.91 11.58
C GLN A 12 -8.84 -4.42 12.65
N THR A 13 -9.23 -4.43 13.92
CA THR A 13 -8.35 -4.04 15.03
C THR A 13 -7.14 -4.97 15.13
N LYS A 14 -7.32 -6.29 14.96
CA LYS A 14 -6.21 -7.26 14.94
C LYS A 14 -5.28 -7.06 13.75
N LEU A 15 -5.82 -6.84 12.54
CA LEU A 15 -5.01 -6.57 11.34
C LEU A 15 -4.21 -5.26 11.47
N SER A 16 -4.81 -4.21 12.01
CA SER A 16 -4.11 -2.95 12.28
C SER A 16 -2.95 -3.15 13.25
N ARG A 17 -3.15 -3.91 14.34
CA ARG A 17 -2.07 -4.25 15.30
C ARG A 17 -0.97 -5.11 14.69
N ALA A 18 -1.31 -5.96 13.72
CA ALA A 18 -0.35 -6.76 12.97
C ALA A 18 0.43 -5.94 11.93
N GLY A 19 0.17 -4.64 11.80
CA GLY A 19 0.88 -3.75 10.89
C GLY A 19 0.41 -3.84 9.44
N VAL A 20 -0.82 -4.32 9.19
CA VAL A 20 -1.39 -4.32 7.82
C VAL A 20 -1.63 -2.88 7.37
N PRO A 21 -0.89 -2.40 6.36
CA PRO A 21 -0.86 -0.97 6.03
C PRO A 21 -2.19 -0.49 5.44
N GLU A 22 -2.90 -1.31 4.66
CA GLU A 22 -4.22 -0.99 4.12
C GLU A 22 -5.24 -0.65 5.21
N VAL A 23 -5.28 -1.42 6.31
CA VAL A 23 -6.25 -1.21 7.39
C VAL A 23 -5.93 0.08 8.15
N TYR A 24 -4.65 0.39 8.33
CA TYR A 24 -4.20 1.62 8.97
C TYR A 24 -4.56 2.86 8.14
N LEU A 25 -4.33 2.86 6.82
CA LEU A 25 -4.66 3.99 5.94
C LEU A 25 -6.16 4.26 5.87
N ASN A 26 -6.98 3.21 5.84
CA ASN A 26 -8.43 3.37 5.76
C ASN A 26 -9.08 3.64 7.13
N ALA A 27 -8.34 3.45 8.22
CA ALA A 27 -8.75 3.88 9.55
C ALA A 27 -8.61 5.41 9.64
N GLY A 28 -9.62 6.15 9.19
CA GLY A 28 -9.68 7.62 9.29
C GLY A 28 -9.76 8.18 10.72
N LYS A 29 -9.26 7.45 11.72
CA LYS A 29 -9.24 7.84 13.12
C LYS A 29 -7.90 8.48 13.45
N ARG A 30 -7.95 9.73 13.91
CA ARG A 30 -6.80 10.41 14.54
C ARG A 30 -6.37 9.62 15.78
N SER A 31 -5.06 9.48 16.00
CA SER A 31 -4.57 8.87 17.23
C SER A 31 -5.03 9.71 18.42
N ARG A 32 -5.71 9.09 19.40
CA ARG A 32 -6.11 9.77 20.65
C ARG A 32 -4.91 10.36 21.40
N ASN A 33 -3.72 9.82 21.17
CA ASN A 33 -2.50 10.15 21.88
C ASN A 33 -1.57 11.09 21.08
N ASN A 34 -1.96 11.54 19.89
CA ASN A 34 -1.19 12.45 19.05
C ASN A 34 -2.21 13.35 18.31
N LEU A 35 -2.72 14.38 19.01
CA LEU A 35 -3.72 15.30 18.46
C LEU A 35 -3.14 16.25 17.40
N GLU A 36 -1.83 16.52 17.49
CA GLU A 36 -1.09 17.40 16.56
C GLU A 36 -0.74 16.70 15.23
N ARG A 37 -0.64 15.36 15.24
CA ARG A 37 -0.28 14.61 14.04
C ARG A 37 -1.50 14.47 13.13
N ASP A 38 -1.28 14.72 11.85
CA ASP A 38 -2.27 14.47 10.82
C ASP A 38 -2.79 13.03 10.84
N THR A 39 -4.04 12.86 10.40
CA THR A 39 -4.62 11.53 10.25
C THR A 39 -3.84 10.74 9.20
N PRO A 40 -3.75 9.41 9.32
CA PRO A 40 -2.97 8.58 8.38
C PRO A 40 -3.43 8.65 6.91
N ASN A 41 -4.60 9.24 6.66
CA ASN A 41 -5.16 9.49 5.34
C ASN A 41 -5.37 10.98 5.02
N SER A 42 -4.72 11.90 5.74
CA SER A 42 -4.82 13.35 5.49
C SER A 42 -4.48 13.71 4.04
N ASN A 43 -3.42 13.09 3.51
CA ASN A 43 -2.91 13.29 2.15
C ASN A 43 -3.59 12.40 1.11
N MET A 44 -4.57 11.57 1.52
CA MET A 44 -5.23 10.64 0.64
C MET A 44 -6.62 11.14 0.28
N LYS A 45 -6.96 11.06 -1.00
CA LYS A 45 -8.32 11.32 -1.46
C LYS A 45 -9.29 10.43 -0.69
N ARG A 46 -10.37 11.02 -0.18
CA ARG A 46 -11.41 10.24 0.49
C ARG A 46 -12.00 9.25 -0.52
N PRO A 47 -12.01 7.95 -0.20
CA PRO A 47 -12.67 6.97 -1.06
C PRO A 47 -14.16 7.32 -1.19
N ARG A 48 -14.75 7.11 -2.37
CA ARG A 48 -16.22 7.18 -2.52
C ARG A 48 -16.85 6.02 -1.75
N ARG A 49 -18.18 6.04 -1.58
CA ARG A 49 -18.90 4.98 -0.84
C ARG A 49 -18.48 3.60 -1.38
N ALA A 50 -18.05 2.73 -0.47
CA ALA A 50 -17.55 1.38 -0.74
C ALA A 50 -16.19 1.25 -1.46
N GLU A 51 -15.47 2.35 -1.73
CA GLU A 51 -14.09 2.30 -2.20
C GLU A 51 -13.12 2.12 -1.02
N VAL A 52 -11.99 1.45 -1.25
CA VAL A 52 -10.93 1.23 -0.26
C VAL A 52 -9.60 1.67 -0.87
N ASN A 53 -8.77 2.38 -0.10
CA ASN A 53 -7.43 2.71 -0.55
C ASN A 53 -6.55 1.46 -0.50
N PHE A 54 -6.34 0.84 -1.67
CA PHE A 54 -5.56 -0.38 -1.78
C PHE A 54 -4.06 -0.13 -1.56
N LEU A 55 -3.49 -0.79 -0.55
CA LEU A 55 -2.06 -0.85 -0.27
C LEU A 55 -1.70 -2.23 0.30
N PRO A 56 -1.38 -3.22 -0.55
CA PRO A 56 -1.06 -4.57 -0.10
C PRO A 56 0.28 -4.61 0.64
N CYS A 57 0.41 -5.59 1.55
CA CYS A 57 1.70 -5.92 2.17
C CYS A 57 2.70 -6.39 1.11
N PHE A 58 3.99 -6.21 1.39
CA PHE A 58 5.03 -6.75 0.53
C PHE A 58 5.00 -8.29 0.51
N PRO A 59 5.35 -8.91 -0.63
CA PRO A 59 5.58 -10.34 -0.67
C PRO A 59 6.65 -10.73 0.34
N ARG A 60 6.57 -11.95 0.87
CA ARG A 60 7.55 -12.47 1.81
C ARG A 60 8.94 -12.51 1.14
N GLY A 61 9.92 -11.82 1.73
CA GLY A 61 11.30 -11.77 1.23
C GLY A 61 11.61 -10.60 0.30
N GLU A 62 10.67 -9.69 0.08
CA GLU A 62 10.89 -8.49 -0.72
C GLU A 62 11.17 -7.28 0.17
N ASP A 63 12.31 -6.64 -0.07
CA ASP A 63 12.76 -5.45 0.64
C ASP A 63 12.70 -4.19 -0.25
N PRO A 64 12.72 -2.97 0.34
CA PRO A 64 12.80 -1.73 -0.42
C PRO A 64 13.99 -1.68 -1.39
N GLU A 65 15.10 -2.35 -1.08
CA GLU A 65 16.27 -2.43 -1.96
C GLU A 65 16.07 -3.39 -3.14
N SER A 66 15.31 -4.48 -2.95
CA SER A 66 14.88 -5.39 -4.04
C SER A 66 14.09 -4.65 -5.12
N LEU A 67 13.34 -3.62 -4.72
CA LEU A 67 12.56 -2.76 -5.60
C LEU A 67 13.41 -2.08 -6.68
N LYS A 68 14.56 -1.52 -6.30
CA LYS A 68 15.45 -0.82 -7.25
C LYS A 68 15.94 -1.77 -8.34
N GLN A 69 16.26 -3.01 -7.96
CA GLN A 69 16.65 -4.06 -8.90
C GLN A 69 15.49 -4.45 -9.81
N LEU A 70 14.30 -4.65 -9.25
CA LEU A 70 13.10 -5.00 -10.00
C LEU A 70 12.71 -3.90 -11.01
N ARG A 71 12.89 -2.62 -10.66
CA ARG A 71 12.72 -1.48 -11.59
C ARG A 71 13.67 -1.55 -12.77
N GLN A 72 14.97 -1.74 -12.52
CA GLN A 72 15.97 -1.86 -13.58
C GLN A 72 15.66 -3.05 -14.48
N GLN A 73 15.27 -4.19 -13.90
CA GLN A 73 14.87 -5.37 -14.67
C GLN A 73 13.67 -5.08 -15.58
N ILE A 74 12.63 -4.42 -15.07
CA ILE A 74 11.45 -4.03 -15.86
C ILE A 74 11.87 -3.14 -17.05
N ILE A 75 12.64 -2.08 -16.80
CA ILE A 75 13.12 -1.15 -17.84
C ILE A 75 13.90 -1.91 -18.92
N ASN A 76 14.83 -2.77 -18.49
CA ASN A 76 15.66 -3.58 -19.38
C ASN A 76 14.85 -4.59 -20.21
N LYS A 77 13.73 -5.11 -19.69
CA LYS A 77 12.87 -6.04 -20.44
C LYS A 77 11.96 -5.32 -21.42
N VAL A 78 11.49 -4.12 -21.07
CA VAL A 78 10.65 -3.28 -21.93
C VAL A 78 11.46 -2.64 -23.07
N SER A 79 12.75 -2.36 -22.86
CA SER A 79 13.62 -1.75 -23.88
C SER A 79 14.08 -2.72 -24.98
N LYS A 80 13.86 -4.03 -24.83
CA LYS A 80 14.22 -5.03 -25.84
C LYS A 80 13.37 -4.88 -27.09
N THR A 81 13.99 -5.17 -28.25
CA THR A 81 13.32 -5.23 -29.55
C THR A 81 12.19 -6.26 -29.53
N GLU A 82 12.46 -7.47 -29.01
CA GLU A 82 11.45 -8.49 -28.76
C GLU A 82 11.05 -8.48 -27.27
N ARG A 83 9.82 -8.04 -27.01
CA ARG A 83 9.30 -7.90 -25.64
C ARG A 83 8.53 -9.16 -25.25
N ASN A 84 8.97 -9.80 -24.17
CA ASN A 84 8.19 -10.86 -23.53
C ASN A 84 7.14 -10.24 -22.61
N LEU A 85 5.95 -9.96 -23.16
CA LEU A 85 4.85 -9.31 -22.44
C LEU A 85 4.40 -10.09 -21.18
N PRO A 86 4.23 -11.43 -21.21
CA PRO A 86 3.86 -12.18 -20.01
C PRO A 86 4.88 -12.03 -18.87
N LEU A 87 6.17 -12.02 -19.19
CA LEU A 87 7.21 -11.83 -18.20
C LEU A 87 7.18 -10.41 -17.63
N ILE A 88 6.97 -9.41 -18.47
CA ILE A 88 6.87 -8.01 -18.04
C ILE A 88 5.66 -7.83 -17.12
N ASP A 89 4.49 -8.36 -17.46
CA ASP A 89 3.30 -8.29 -16.63
C ASP A 89 3.53 -8.91 -15.25
N LYS A 90 4.15 -10.11 -15.21
CA LYS A 90 4.52 -10.76 -13.94
C LYS A 90 5.44 -9.89 -13.08
N LEU A 91 6.47 -9.28 -13.67
CA LEU A 91 7.38 -8.37 -12.96
C LEU A 91 6.68 -7.09 -12.48
N MET A 92 5.72 -6.57 -13.26
CA MET A 92 4.93 -5.41 -12.88
C MET A 92 4.03 -5.71 -11.67
N GLN A 93 3.40 -6.89 -11.66
CA GLN A 93 2.53 -7.33 -10.56
C GLN A 93 3.32 -7.51 -9.27
N THR A 94 4.51 -8.13 -9.32
CA THR A 94 5.36 -8.28 -8.13
C THR A 94 5.84 -6.92 -7.60
N ALA A 95 6.14 -5.97 -8.49
CA ALA A 95 6.56 -4.61 -8.12
C ALA A 95 5.42 -3.72 -7.59
N PHE A 96 4.15 -4.14 -7.70
CA PHE A 96 3.01 -3.24 -7.45
C PHE A 96 2.96 -2.74 -6.00
N ALA A 97 3.02 -3.65 -5.02
CA ALA A 97 2.92 -3.30 -3.60
C ALA A 97 3.99 -2.27 -3.19
N LEU A 98 5.20 -2.53 -3.67
CA LEU A 98 6.38 -1.71 -3.49
C LEU A 98 6.22 -0.30 -4.11
N ARG A 99 5.85 -0.20 -5.40
CA ARG A 99 5.59 1.08 -6.06
C ARG A 99 4.45 1.86 -5.41
N ARG A 100 3.40 1.17 -4.95
CA ARG A 100 2.24 1.80 -4.31
C ARG A 100 2.61 2.42 -2.96
N LYS A 101 3.50 1.77 -2.19
CA LYS A 101 3.98 2.29 -0.91
C LYS A 101 4.75 3.59 -1.06
N GLU A 102 5.63 3.70 -2.06
CA GLU A 102 6.31 4.96 -2.37
C GLU A 102 5.32 6.08 -2.67
N ILE A 103 4.35 5.86 -3.55
CA ILE A 103 3.33 6.87 -3.87
C ILE A 103 2.54 7.31 -2.62
N VAL A 104 2.24 6.40 -1.70
CA VAL A 104 1.52 6.75 -0.46
C VAL A 104 2.41 7.53 0.51
N ASN A 105 3.69 7.18 0.61
CA ASN A 105 4.62 7.78 1.56
C ASN A 105 5.24 9.10 1.04
N ASP A 106 5.57 9.18 -0.24
CA ASP A 106 6.31 10.30 -0.84
C ASP A 106 5.47 11.57 -0.97
N VAL A 107 4.14 11.47 -0.93
CA VAL A 107 3.23 12.64 -0.84
C VAL A 107 3.42 13.40 0.50
N SER A 108 4.12 12.83 1.48
CA SER A 108 4.51 13.55 2.71
C SER A 108 5.86 14.29 2.62
N ALA A 109 6.62 14.12 1.52
CA ALA A 109 7.94 14.76 1.33
C ALA A 109 7.98 15.79 0.18
N GLY A 110 6.92 15.89 -0.62
CA GLY A 110 6.79 16.86 -1.71
C GLY A 110 5.95 18.08 -1.33
N GLY A 111 6.45 18.90 -0.41
CA GLY A 111 5.98 20.26 -0.25
C GLY A 111 6.59 21.14 -1.34
N ASN A 112 5.77 21.52 -2.32
CA ASN A 112 5.89 22.75 -3.10
C ASN A 112 4.48 23.34 -3.23
#